data_AF-A0A2V8GRK6-F1
#
_entry.id   AF-A0A2V8GRK6-F1
#
_cell.length_a   1.000
_cell.length_b   1.000
_cell.length_c   1.000
_cell.angle_alpha   90.00
_cell.angle_beta   90.00
_cell.angle_gamma   90.00
#
_symmetry.space_group_name_H-M   'P 1'
#
loop_
_entity.id
_entity.type
_entity.pdbx_description
1 polymer ?
#
loop_
_entity_poly.entity_id
_entity_poly.type
_entity_poly.pdbx_seq_one_letter_code
_entity_poly.pdbx_strand_id
1 'polypeptide(L)'
;MIGTGRTVRDNALVEYELVILREQNGQLAYEAHPSGQSPAVFMSKEITGSTAVFENPAHDFPQRVGYRRDGPDSLLAWVEGTANGQARRIEFPYRRTDCE
;
A
#
# COMPACT_ATOMS: atom_id res chain seq x y z
N MET A 1 6.42 11.66 3.89
CA MET A 1 7.08 10.47 4.46
C MET A 1 7.48 9.56 3.31
N ILE A 2 8.62 8.87 3.43
CA ILE A 2 9.09 7.89 2.44
C ILE A 2 9.17 6.52 3.11
N GLY A 3 8.65 5.49 2.44
CA GLY A 3 8.78 4.08 2.79
C GLY A 3 9.55 3.34 1.71
N THR A 4 10.32 2.33 2.09
CA THR A 4 11.07 1.48 1.16
C THR A 4 10.78 0.02 1.46
N GLY A 5 10.45 -0.74 0.42
CA GLY A 5 10.32 -2.20 0.45
C GLY A 5 11.37 -2.83 -0.44
N ARG A 6 11.89 -4.00 -0.04
CA ARG A 6 12.82 -4.81 -0.84
C ARG A 6 12.43 -6.26 -0.75
N THR A 7 12.42 -6.93 -1.89
CA THR A 7 12.24 -8.38 -2.00
C THR A 7 13.58 -9.00 -2.36
N VAL A 8 14.09 -9.87 -1.49
CA VAL A 8 15.36 -10.58 -1.67
C VAL A 8 15.08 -12.06 -1.86
N ARG A 9 15.73 -12.68 -2.84
CA ARG A 9 15.73 -14.14 -3.07
C ARG A 9 17.16 -14.59 -3.30
N ASP A 10 17.57 -15.68 -2.66
CA ASP A 10 18.93 -16.23 -2.79
C ASP A 10 20.03 -15.19 -2.59
N ASN A 11 19.85 -14.32 -1.60
CA ASN A 11 20.76 -13.22 -1.26
C ASN A 11 20.94 -12.14 -2.35
N ALA A 12 20.09 -12.14 -3.39
CA ALA A 12 20.04 -11.13 -4.44
C ALA A 12 18.75 -10.30 -4.34
N LEU A 13 18.87 -8.98 -4.59
CA LEU A 13 17.71 -8.10 -4.71
C LEU A 13 16.95 -8.44 -5.99
N VAL A 14 15.67 -8.78 -5.86
CA VAL A 14 14.81 -9.12 -7.01
C VAL A 14 13.86 -7.97 -7.34
N GLU A 15 13.27 -7.34 -6.33
CA GLU A 15 12.38 -6.20 -6.50
C GLU A 15 12.58 -5.20 -5.38
N TYR A 16 12.23 -3.95 -5.65
CA TYR A 16 12.10 -2.93 -4.62
C TYR A 16 10.91 -2.03 -4.94
N GLU A 17 10.38 -1.41 -3.90
CA GLU A 17 9.30 -0.44 -4.01
C GLU A 17 9.63 0.77 -3.17
N LEU A 18 9.39 1.96 -3.71
CA LEU A 18 9.40 3.21 -2.98
C LEU A 18 7.96 3.70 -2.85
N VAL A 19 7.56 4.02 -1.62
CA VAL A 19 6.25 4.62 -1.33
C VAL A 19 6.47 6.01 -0.78
N ILE A 20 5.80 7.00 -1.36
CA ILE A 20 5.80 8.37 -0.88
C ILE A 20 4.40 8.72 -0.40
N LEU A 21 4.28 9.08 0.87
CA LEU A 21 3.10 9.73 1.41
C LEU A 21 3.34 11.24 1.44
N ARG A 22 2.55 11.99 0.67
CA ARG A 22 2.62 13.45 0.60
C ARG A 22 1.25 14.08 0.66
N GLU A 23 1.18 15.31 1.15
CA GLU A 23 -0.05 16.10 1.06
C GLU A 23 -0.18 16.69 -0.35
N GLN A 24 -1.39 16.66 -0.89
CA GLN A 24 -1.75 17.28 -2.16
C GLN A 24 -3.18 17.81 -2.05
N ASN A 25 -3.35 19.13 -2.16
CA ASN A 25 -4.65 19.80 -2.11
C ASN A 25 -5.49 19.47 -0.86
N GLY A 26 -4.85 19.38 0.32
CA GLY A 26 -5.52 19.05 1.58
C GLY A 26 -5.91 17.58 1.74
N GLN A 27 -5.46 16.71 0.84
CA GLN A 27 -5.63 15.25 0.90
C GLN A 27 -4.27 14.56 0.95
N LEU A 28 -4.21 13.34 1.46
CA LEU A 28 -2.99 12.53 1.39
C LEU A 28 -2.93 11.79 0.06
N ALA A 29 -1.79 11.85 -0.61
CA ALA A 29 -1.46 11.07 -1.78
C ALA A 29 -0.49 9.95 -1.39
N TYR A 30 -0.86 8.72 -1.75
CA TYR A 30 -0.01 7.54 -1.71
C TYR A 30 0.56 7.31 -3.10
N GLU A 31 1.86 7.53 -3.26
CA GLU A 31 2.56 7.41 -4.53
C GLU A 31 3.49 6.19 -4.47
N ALA A 32 3.14 5.16 -5.23
CA ALA A 32 3.89 3.91 -5.34
C ALA A 32 4.82 3.95 -6.54
N HIS A 33 6.08 3.58 -6.34
CA HIS A 33 7.09 3.42 -7.39
C HIS A 33 7.63 1.99 -7.36
N PRO A 34 7.00 1.06 -8.10
CA PRO A 34 7.50 -0.31 -8.24
C PRO A 34 8.75 -0.34 -9.13
N SER A 35 9.68 -1.25 -8.85
CA SER A 35 10.83 -1.48 -9.73
C SER A 35 10.37 -1.96 -11.11
N GLY A 36 10.70 -1.21 -12.17
CA GLY A 36 10.42 -1.58 -13.56
C GLY A 36 9.01 -1.25 -14.07
N GLN A 37 8.20 -0.49 -13.32
CA GLN A 37 6.86 -0.06 -13.72
C GLN A 37 6.67 1.45 -13.55
N SER A 38 5.66 2.00 -14.22
CA SER A 38 5.27 3.40 -14.03
C SER A 38 4.75 3.63 -12.61
N PRO A 39 5.04 4.79 -11.99
CA PRO A 39 4.48 5.13 -10.69
C PRO A 39 2.96 5.24 -10.73
N ALA A 40 2.33 4.93 -9.61
CA ALA A 40 0.89 5.04 -9.43
C ALA A 40 0.56 5.91 -8.22
N VAL A 41 -0.38 6.84 -8.38
CA VAL A 41 -0.84 7.72 -7.31
C VAL A 41 -2.26 7.35 -6.91
N PHE A 42 -2.49 7.20 -5.60
CA PHE A 42 -3.78 6.91 -4.98
C PHE A 42 -4.10 8.03 -3.99
N MET A 43 -5.28 8.65 -4.11
CA MET A 43 -5.69 9.74 -3.22
C MET A 43 -6.43 9.19 -2.00
N SER A 44 -6.29 9.85 -0.85
CA SER A 44 -6.96 9.45 0.38
C SER A 44 -8.48 9.50 0.20
N LYS A 45 -9.11 8.34 0.40
CA LYS A 45 -10.56 8.17 0.42
C LYS A 45 -11.10 8.25 1.85
N GLU A 46 -10.42 7.62 2.78
CA GLU A 46 -10.82 7.54 4.19
C GLU A 46 -9.56 7.61 5.06
N ILE A 47 -9.55 8.53 6.03
CA ILE A 47 -8.50 8.63 7.04
C ILE A 47 -9.18 8.81 8.39
N THR A 48 -8.95 7.87 9.31
CA THR A 48 -9.46 7.91 10.69
C THR A 48 -8.32 7.60 11.67
N GLY A 49 -8.61 7.56 12.97
CA GLY A 49 -7.60 7.20 13.98
C GLY A 49 -7.09 5.75 13.86
N SER A 50 -7.80 4.88 13.15
CA SER A 50 -7.45 3.45 13.03
C SER A 50 -7.41 2.92 11.59
N THR A 51 -7.85 3.70 10.60
CA THR A 51 -8.00 3.25 9.21
C THR A 51 -7.44 4.30 8.26
N ALA A 52 -6.74 3.85 7.22
CA ALA A 52 -6.37 4.66 6.07
C ALA A 52 -6.67 3.90 4.78
N VAL A 53 -7.42 4.51 3.87
CA VAL A 53 -7.75 3.96 2.55
C VAL A 53 -7.41 4.99 1.48
N PHE A 54 -6.63 4.57 0.50
CA PHE A 54 -6.26 5.34 -0.68
C PHE A 54 -6.88 4.69 -1.91
N GLU A 55 -7.29 5.49 -2.90
CA GLU A 55 -7.89 4.98 -4.11
C GLU A 55 -7.44 5.67 -5.40
N ASN A 56 -7.39 4.87 -6.46
CA ASN A 56 -7.27 5.28 -7.84
C ASN A 56 -8.17 4.34 -8.68
N PRO A 57 -9.42 4.72 -8.93
CA PRO A 57 -10.37 3.89 -9.69
C PRO A 57 -9.93 3.60 -11.13
N ALA A 58 -9.04 4.42 -11.69
CA ALA A 58 -8.53 4.27 -13.05
C ALA A 58 -7.33 3.31 -13.16
N HIS A 59 -6.77 2.86 -12.03
CA HIS A 59 -5.70 1.87 -12.01
C HIS A 59 -6.27 0.47 -12.34
N ASP A 60 -5.49 -0.36 -13.04
CA ASP A 60 -5.92 -1.68 -13.50
C ASP A 60 -6.08 -2.69 -12.35
N PHE A 61 -5.04 -2.87 -11.54
CA PHE A 61 -5.10 -3.49 -10.22
C PHE A 61 -3.79 -3.16 -9.47
N PRO A 62 -3.86 -2.78 -8.19
CA PRO A 62 -5.05 -2.56 -7.38
C PRO A 62 -5.68 -1.18 -7.64
N GLN A 63 -6.94 -1.00 -7.25
CA GLN A 63 -7.61 0.31 -7.28
C GLN A 63 -7.63 0.96 -5.90
N ARG A 64 -7.42 0.18 -4.84
CA ARG A 64 -7.35 0.65 -3.46
C ARG A 64 -6.21 0.00 -2.70
N VAL A 65 -5.58 0.78 -1.85
CA VAL A 65 -4.60 0.35 -0.84
C VAL A 65 -5.16 0.76 0.51
N GLY A 66 -5.26 -0.19 1.44
CA GLY A 66 -5.87 0.05 2.73
C GLY A 66 -5.06 -0.50 3.89
N TYR A 67 -5.22 0.17 5.03
CA TYR A 67 -4.58 -0.16 6.30
C TYR A 67 -5.60 -0.01 7.41
N ARG A 68 -5.67 -0.99 8.31
CA ARG A 68 -6.49 -0.93 9.52
C ARG A 68 -5.72 -1.49 10.70
N ARG A 69 -5.66 -0.74 11.79
CA ARG A 69 -5.16 -1.24 13.07
C ARG A 69 -6.12 -2.31 13.57
N ASP A 70 -5.62 -3.53 13.79
CA ASP A 70 -6.42 -4.71 14.12
C ASP A 70 -6.18 -5.19 15.57
N GLY A 71 -6.01 -4.25 16.48
CA GLY A 71 -5.54 -4.48 17.85
C GLY A 71 -4.31 -3.61 18.20
N PRO A 72 -3.78 -3.74 19.42
CA PRO A 72 -2.64 -2.93 19.88
C PRO A 72 -1.35 -3.21 19.09
N ASP A 73 -1.14 -4.47 18.67
CA ASP A 73 0.11 -4.96 18.08
C ASP A 73 -0.07 -5.60 16.70
N SER A 74 -1.15 -5.23 16.00
CA SER A 74 -1.53 -5.82 14.71
C SER A 74 -2.02 -4.75 13.73
N LEU A 75 -1.66 -4.96 12.47
CA LEU A 75 -2.04 -4.11 11.35
C LEU A 75 -2.48 -5.02 10.21
N LEU A 76 -3.71 -4.85 9.74
CA LEU A 76 -4.15 -5.45 8.49
C LEU A 76 -3.92 -4.45 7.37
N ALA A 77 -3.01 -4.76 6.46
CA ALA A 77 -2.93 -4.06 5.19
C ALA A 77 -3.62 -4.89 4.10
N TRP A 78 -4.13 -4.24 3.07
CA TRP A 78 -4.69 -4.93 1.91
C TRP A 78 -4.55 -4.08 0.65
N VAL A 79 -4.62 -4.77 -0.48
CA VAL A 79 -4.89 -4.16 -1.78
C VAL A 79 -6.13 -4.80 -2.38
N GLU A 80 -7.01 -3.99 -2.98
CA GLU A 80 -8.24 -4.48 -3.61
C GLU A 80 -8.55 -3.75 -4.91
N GLY A 81 -9.34 -4.40 -5.76
CA GLY A 81 -9.77 -3.86 -7.04
C GLY A 81 -10.38 -4.95 -7.92
N THR A 82 -10.66 -4.61 -9.17
CA THR A 82 -11.12 -5.59 -10.16
C THR A 82 -9.96 -5.96 -11.09
N ALA A 83 -9.59 -7.24 -11.15
CA ALA A 83 -8.61 -7.74 -12.11
C ALA A 83 -9.29 -8.75 -13.05
N ASN A 84 -9.13 -8.59 -14.36
CA ASN A 84 -9.77 -9.46 -15.37
C ASN A 84 -11.30 -9.60 -15.18
N GLY A 85 -11.98 -8.52 -14.79
CA GLY A 85 -13.42 -8.51 -14.54
C GLY A 85 -13.87 -9.16 -13.23
N GLN A 86 -12.94 -9.64 -12.40
CA GLN A 86 -13.25 -10.24 -11.09
C GLN A 86 -12.74 -9.37 -9.95
N ALA A 87 -13.59 -9.16 -8.94
CA ALA A 87 -13.16 -8.51 -7.71
C ALA A 87 -12.09 -9.37 -7.03
N ARG A 88 -10.95 -8.74 -6.70
CA ARG A 88 -9.82 -9.37 -6.04
C ARG A 88 -9.41 -8.51 -4.85
N ARG A 89 -9.07 -9.20 -3.75
CA ARG A 89 -8.49 -8.61 -2.54
C ARG A 89 -7.34 -9.47 -2.07
N ILE A 90 -6.23 -8.84 -1.73
CA ILE A 90 -5.04 -9.48 -1.18
C ILE A 90 -4.77 -8.83 0.17
N GLU A 91 -4.67 -9.65 1.21
CA GLU A 91 -4.48 -9.19 2.57
C GLU A 91 -3.09 -9.54 3.07
N PHE A 92 -2.49 -8.61 3.80
CA PHE A 92 -1.19 -8.72 4.42
C PHE A 92 -1.37 -8.47 5.92
N PRO A 93 -1.58 -9.53 6.72
CA PRO A 93 -1.66 -9.42 8.16
C PRO A 93 -0.25 -9.21 8.72
N TYR A 94 -0.01 -8.05 9.31
CA TYR A 94 1.21 -7.72 10.01
C TYR A 94 1.01 -7.81 11.52
N ARG A 95 2.05 -8.30 12.19
CA ARG A 95 2.18 -8.26 13.65
C ARG A 95 3.38 -7.40 13.99
N ARG A 96 3.25 -6.57 15.02
CA ARG A 96 4.38 -5.82 15.57
C ARG A 96 5.43 -6.81 16.07
N THR A 97 6.67 -6.56 15.69
CA THR A 97 7.84 -7.27 16.17
C THR A 97 8.80 -6.27 16.80
N ASP A 98 9.64 -6.75 17.70
CA ASP A 98 10.74 -5.95 18.23
C ASP A 98 11.82 -5.78 17.16
N CYS A 99 12.52 -4.65 17.20
CA CYS A 99 13.73 -4.43 16.42
C CYS A 99 14.90 -5.05 17.17
N GLU A 100 15.47 -6.14 16.66
CA GLU A 100 16.79 -6.62 17.09
C GLU A 100 17.93 -5.89 16.35
#